data_AF-A0A7W1T7T1-F1
#
_entry.id   AF-A0A7W1T7T1-F1
#
_cell.length_a   1.000
_cell.length_b   1.000
_cell.length_c   1.000
_cell.angle_alpha   90.00
_cell.angle_beta   90.00
_cell.angle_gamma   90.00
#
_symmetry.space_group_name_H-M   'P 1'
#
loop_
_entity.id
_entity.type
_entity.pdbx_description
1 polymer ?
#
loop_
_entity_poly.entity_id
_entity_poly.type
_entity_poly.pdbx_seq_one_letter_code
_entity_poly.pdbx_strand_id
1 'polypeptide(L)'
;MERLQEESYDTSGLPEIDSDLIEGRILPFVIPAVAAVVIRIGSRYVVKQTLKNGVKKNITIKNGKLAGKSHPKTGVKFDAKGFPIFSKKAQMTLPNSLLKSSNTKQFKEANAYLKKNINNGKISKSNFTSNQLKDIQNGFTPRSMTWHHQDRGKMQLVDTAIHKATGHTGGKAIWGTK
;
A
#
# COMPACT_ATOMS: atom_id res chain seq x y z
N MET A 1 -13.23 41.65 -30.37
CA MET A 1 -13.20 40.30 -30.98
C MET A 1 -11.82 40.10 -31.52
N GLU A 2 -10.97 39.35 -30.84
CA GLU A 2 -9.62 39.05 -31.29
C GLU A 2 -9.41 37.54 -31.19
N ARG A 3 -9.04 36.96 -32.31
CA ARG A 3 -9.14 35.55 -32.66
C ARG A 3 -7.76 34.94 -32.41
N LEU A 4 -7.65 34.00 -31.47
CA LEU A 4 -6.42 33.25 -31.25
C LEU A 4 -6.18 32.34 -32.47
N GLN A 5 -5.03 32.49 -33.13
CA GLN A 5 -4.55 31.56 -34.15
C GLN A 5 -3.91 30.35 -33.46
N GLU A 6 -4.33 29.17 -33.90
CA GLU A 6 -3.83 27.86 -33.50
C GLU A 6 -2.43 27.63 -34.08
N GLU A 7 -1.45 27.30 -33.23
CA GLU A 7 -0.18 26.74 -33.67
C GLU A 7 -0.35 25.26 -34.01
N SER A 8 -0.21 24.91 -35.29
CA SER A 8 -0.17 23.54 -35.76
C SER A 8 1.19 22.90 -35.44
N TYR A 9 1.21 21.86 -34.61
CA TYR A 9 2.41 21.06 -34.36
C TYR A 9 2.58 20.00 -35.46
N ASP A 10 3.79 19.96 -36.03
CA ASP A 10 4.27 18.95 -36.97
C ASP A 10 4.33 17.56 -36.30
N THR A 11 3.68 16.58 -36.92
CA THR A 11 3.55 15.19 -36.42
C THR A 11 4.42 14.20 -37.19
N SER A 12 5.32 14.67 -38.07
CA SER A 12 6.12 13.85 -38.99
C SER A 12 7.15 12.90 -38.36
N GLY A 13 7.12 12.69 -37.05
CA GLY A 13 7.97 11.74 -36.31
C GLY A 13 7.25 10.85 -35.30
N LEU A 14 5.91 10.82 -35.28
CA LEU A 14 5.17 9.93 -34.39
C LEU A 14 4.99 8.55 -35.05
N PRO A 15 5.33 7.44 -34.36
CA PRO A 15 5.15 6.12 -34.94
C PRO A 15 3.66 5.85 -35.20
N GLU A 16 3.37 5.36 -36.41
CA GLU A 16 2.06 4.87 -36.83
C GLU A 16 1.56 3.81 -35.83
N ILE A 17 0.43 4.12 -35.19
CA ILE A 17 -0.23 3.21 -34.26
C ILE A 17 -1.13 2.30 -35.08
N ASP A 18 -0.68 1.07 -35.26
CA ASP A 18 -1.41 -0.01 -35.92
C ASP A 18 -2.79 -0.21 -35.26
N SER A 19 -3.85 -0.13 -36.06
CA SER A 19 -5.25 0.00 -35.63
C SER A 19 -5.92 -1.32 -35.22
N ASP A 20 -5.19 -2.40 -35.08
CA ASP A 20 -5.75 -3.73 -34.83
C ASP A 20 -5.58 -4.21 -33.38
N LEU A 21 -6.27 -3.57 -32.43
CA LEU A 21 -6.58 -4.16 -31.11
C LEU A 21 -7.96 -3.70 -30.60
N ILE A 22 -9.01 -3.96 -31.37
CA ILE A 22 -10.39 -4.00 -30.88
C ILE A 22 -10.73 -5.48 -30.61
N GLU A 23 -10.54 -5.92 -29.37
CA GLU A 23 -11.42 -6.85 -28.63
C GLU A 23 -10.74 -7.25 -27.31
N GLY A 24 -10.83 -6.36 -26.32
CA GLY A 24 -10.36 -6.64 -24.97
C GLY A 24 -10.34 -5.37 -24.14
N ARG A 25 -11.34 -5.20 -23.26
CA ARG A 25 -11.45 -4.05 -22.36
C ARG A 25 -10.15 -3.83 -21.59
N ILE A 26 -9.35 -2.84 -21.99
CA ILE A 26 -8.28 -2.28 -21.18
C ILE A 26 -8.91 -1.37 -20.14
N LEU A 27 -8.86 -1.77 -18.87
CA LEU A 27 -9.29 -0.93 -17.75
C LEU A 27 -8.25 0.19 -17.53
N PRO A 28 -8.64 1.47 -17.63
CA PRO A 28 -7.70 2.55 -17.43
C PRO A 28 -7.38 2.68 -15.94
N PHE A 29 -6.11 2.98 -15.67
CA PHE A 29 -5.55 3.39 -14.37
C PHE A 29 -5.16 2.24 -13.41
N VAL A 30 -3.86 1.88 -13.41
CA VAL A 30 -2.94 1.86 -12.24
C VAL A 30 -1.67 1.09 -12.60
N ILE A 31 -0.52 1.73 -12.41
CA ILE A 31 0.80 1.10 -12.39
C ILE A 31 1.44 1.34 -11.02
N PRO A 32 2.22 0.40 -10.43
CA PRO A 32 2.88 -0.74 -11.08
C PRO A 32 2.54 -2.11 -10.47
N ALA A 33 1.96 -2.97 -11.29
CA ALA A 33 2.23 -4.39 -11.52
C ALA A 33 1.16 -4.79 -12.54
N VAL A 34 1.55 -5.35 -13.69
CA VAL A 34 0.56 -5.82 -14.69
C VAL A 34 -0.26 -6.98 -14.07
N ALA A 35 0.38 -7.75 -13.19
CA ALA A 35 -0.25 -8.64 -12.22
C ALA A 35 0.73 -8.87 -11.05
N ALA A 36 0.21 -8.97 -9.83
CA ALA A 36 0.94 -9.50 -8.69
C ALA A 36 0.15 -10.70 -8.15
N VAL A 37 0.71 -11.90 -8.28
CA VAL A 37 0.04 -13.14 -7.87
C VAL A 37 0.86 -13.81 -6.79
N VAL A 38 0.17 -14.24 -5.73
CA VAL A 38 0.76 -15.08 -4.69
C VAL A 38 0.68 -16.51 -5.16
N ILE A 39 1.84 -17.17 -5.25
CA ILE A 39 1.93 -18.58 -5.58
C ILE A 39 2.70 -19.33 -4.50
N ARG A 40 2.43 -20.63 -4.41
CA ARG A 40 3.19 -21.56 -3.57
C ARG A 40 4.20 -22.29 -4.45
N ILE A 41 5.50 -22.16 -4.12
CA ILE A 41 6.59 -22.92 -4.73
C ILE A 41 7.16 -23.81 -3.62
N GLY A 42 6.84 -25.10 -3.67
CA GLY A 42 7.16 -26.05 -2.59
C GLY A 42 6.55 -25.63 -1.25
N SER A 43 7.39 -25.40 -0.25
CA SER A 43 6.98 -24.92 1.09
C SER A 43 6.91 -23.39 1.22
N ARG A 44 7.30 -22.64 0.19
CA ARG A 44 7.41 -21.17 0.23
C ARG A 44 6.26 -20.50 -0.50
N TYR A 45 5.80 -19.39 0.06
CA TYR A 45 4.88 -18.49 -0.62
C TYR A 45 5.68 -17.34 -1.23
N VAL A 46 5.38 -16.99 -2.48
CA VAL A 46 6.12 -16.01 -3.26
C VAL A 46 5.12 -15.10 -3.97
N VAL A 47 5.36 -13.80 -3.93
CA VAL A 47 4.70 -12.84 -4.83
C VAL A 47 5.50 -12.80 -6.11
N LYS A 48 4.90 -13.27 -7.21
CA LYS A 48 5.41 -13.02 -8.57
C LYS A 48 4.84 -11.71 -9.07
N GLN A 49 5.72 -10.79 -9.43
CA GLN A 49 5.37 -9.50 -10.01
C GLN A 49 5.93 -9.40 -11.42
N THR A 50 5.09 -8.96 -12.35
CA THR A 50 5.52 -8.50 -13.66
C THR A 50 5.45 -6.97 -13.71
N LEU A 51 6.60 -6.33 -13.85
CA LEU A 51 6.72 -4.89 -13.97
C LEU A 51 6.42 -4.44 -15.41
N LYS A 52 6.19 -3.14 -15.61
CA LYS A 52 5.87 -2.59 -16.95
C LYS A 52 6.94 -2.90 -18.00
N ASN A 53 8.21 -2.91 -17.61
CA ASN A 53 9.35 -3.15 -18.48
C ASN A 53 9.59 -4.65 -18.72
N GLY A 54 8.60 -5.51 -18.48
CA GLY A 54 8.71 -6.97 -18.61
C GLY A 54 9.51 -7.65 -17.50
N VAL A 55 10.18 -6.89 -16.61
CA VAL A 55 10.98 -7.47 -15.52
C VAL A 55 10.09 -8.24 -14.56
N LYS A 56 10.46 -9.51 -14.34
CA LYS A 56 9.79 -10.39 -13.37
C LYS A 56 10.55 -10.35 -12.04
N LYS A 57 9.85 -10.03 -10.95
CA LYS A 57 10.38 -10.06 -9.58
C LYS A 57 9.68 -11.13 -8.76
N ASN A 58 10.46 -11.85 -7.97
CA ASN A 58 9.97 -12.86 -7.05
C ASN A 58 10.28 -12.42 -5.62
N ILE A 59 9.25 -12.12 -4.84
CA ILE A 59 9.39 -11.70 -3.45
C ILE A 59 8.95 -12.86 -2.57
N THR A 60 9.86 -13.46 -1.81
CA THR A 60 9.46 -14.47 -0.81
C THR A 60 8.65 -13.80 0.29
N ILE A 61 7.49 -14.39 0.62
CA ILE A 61 6.64 -13.95 1.71
C ILE A 61 7.17 -14.53 3.01
N LYS A 62 7.72 -13.67 3.87
CA LYS A 62 8.15 -14.05 5.22
C LYS A 62 6.94 -14.56 5.99
N ASN A 63 7.10 -15.71 6.64
CA ASN A 63 6.02 -16.41 7.34
C ASN A 63 4.81 -16.78 6.47
N GLY A 64 4.93 -16.76 5.13
CA GLY A 64 3.83 -17.12 4.24
C GLY A 64 3.33 -18.56 4.41
N LYS A 65 4.16 -19.46 4.95
CA LYS A 65 3.76 -20.83 5.36
C LYS A 65 2.64 -20.87 6.42
N LEU A 66 2.37 -19.74 7.07
CA LEU A 66 1.27 -19.59 8.01
C LEU A 66 -0.05 -19.23 7.31
N ALA A 67 -0.13 -19.22 5.97
CA ALA A 67 -1.38 -18.99 5.26
C ALA A 67 -2.54 -19.81 5.83
N GLY A 68 -3.64 -19.13 6.20
CA GLY A 68 -4.82 -19.72 6.85
C GLY A 68 -4.63 -20.14 8.32
N LYS A 69 -3.47 -19.87 8.92
CA LYS A 69 -3.11 -20.24 10.30
C LYS A 69 -2.87 -19.00 11.16
N SER A 70 -2.70 -19.22 12.46
CA SER A 70 -2.31 -18.16 13.40
C SER A 70 -0.81 -18.22 13.69
N HIS A 71 -0.20 -17.05 13.92
CA HIS A 71 1.19 -16.97 14.34
C HIS A 71 1.37 -17.54 15.74
N PRO A 72 2.30 -18.50 15.95
CA PRO A 72 2.35 -19.27 17.20
C PRO A 72 2.70 -18.44 18.43
N LYS A 73 3.36 -17.29 18.26
CA LYS A 73 3.76 -16.41 19.38
C LYS A 73 2.80 -15.25 19.63
N THR A 74 2.19 -14.72 18.57
CA THR A 74 1.42 -13.47 18.66
C THR A 74 -0.07 -13.69 18.49
N GLY A 75 -0.49 -14.89 18.07
CA GLY A 75 -1.89 -15.21 17.78
C GLY A 75 -2.45 -14.51 16.53
N VAL A 76 -1.66 -13.68 15.84
CA VAL A 76 -2.11 -12.95 14.64
C VAL A 76 -2.47 -13.95 13.56
N LYS A 77 -3.71 -13.89 13.06
CA LYS A 77 -4.19 -14.72 11.95
C LYS A 77 -3.56 -14.27 10.64
N PHE A 78 -3.32 -15.23 9.75
CA PHE A 78 -2.82 -14.99 8.40
C PHE A 78 -3.93 -15.33 7.41
N ASP A 79 -4.07 -14.52 6.36
CA ASP A 79 -5.00 -14.79 5.26
C ASP A 79 -4.57 -16.01 4.43
N ALA A 80 -5.40 -16.39 3.45
CA ALA A 80 -5.09 -17.51 2.55
C ALA A 80 -3.82 -17.28 1.68
N LYS A 81 -3.35 -16.04 1.59
CA LYS A 81 -2.16 -15.63 0.83
C LYS A 81 -0.90 -15.53 1.68
N GLY A 82 -1.01 -15.77 3.00
CA GLY A 82 0.13 -15.73 3.92
C GLY A 82 0.50 -14.32 4.39
N PHE A 83 -0.44 -13.37 4.39
CA PHE A 83 -0.26 -12.05 4.99
C PHE A 83 -0.99 -11.94 6.33
N PRO A 84 -0.40 -11.26 7.34
CA PRO A 84 -1.02 -11.10 8.64
C PRO A 84 -2.26 -10.20 8.59
N ILE A 85 -3.23 -10.50 9.43
CA ILE A 85 -4.45 -9.71 9.65
C ILE A 85 -4.35 -9.09 11.04
N PHE A 86 -3.79 -7.88 11.11
CA PHE A 86 -3.60 -7.17 12.38
C PHE A 86 -4.90 -6.55 12.90
N SER A 87 -5.04 -6.49 14.23
CA SER A 87 -6.01 -5.62 14.88
C SER A 87 -5.56 -4.17 14.72
N LYS A 88 -6.34 -3.38 13.98
CA LYS A 88 -6.01 -2.02 13.58
C LYS A 88 -6.83 -1.01 14.38
N LYS A 89 -6.19 0.08 14.81
CA LYS A 89 -6.84 1.22 15.50
C LYS A 89 -7.34 2.28 14.53
N ALA A 90 -6.71 2.38 13.36
CA ALA A 90 -7.09 3.28 12.29
C ALA A 90 -6.65 2.71 10.94
N GLN A 91 -7.28 3.16 9.85
CA GLN A 91 -6.93 2.79 8.49
C GLN A 91 -7.11 3.99 7.54
N MET A 92 -6.25 4.09 6.55
CA MET A 92 -6.42 5.02 5.43
C MET A 92 -5.91 4.45 4.12
N THR A 93 -6.21 5.14 3.02
CA THR A 93 -5.64 4.89 1.71
C THR A 93 -4.78 6.08 1.31
N LEU A 94 -3.51 5.84 0.99
CA LEU A 94 -2.58 6.87 0.52
C LEU A 94 -3.05 7.46 -0.81
N PRO A 95 -2.86 8.76 -1.02
CA PRO A 95 -3.05 9.35 -2.34
C PRO A 95 -2.02 8.76 -3.33
N ASN A 96 -2.41 8.70 -4.60
CA ASN A 96 -1.60 8.09 -5.66
C ASN A 96 -0.17 8.67 -5.74
N SER A 97 -0.03 9.97 -5.51
CA SER A 97 1.26 10.69 -5.48
C SER A 97 2.22 10.18 -4.40
N LEU A 98 1.70 9.58 -3.32
CA LEU A 98 2.52 9.09 -2.20
C LEU A 98 2.79 7.58 -2.25
N LEU A 99 2.21 6.83 -3.20
CA LEU A 99 2.36 5.36 -3.24
C LEU A 99 3.83 4.91 -3.34
N LYS A 100 4.66 5.65 -4.08
CA LYS A 100 6.10 5.38 -4.24
C LYS A 100 7.01 6.27 -3.37
N SER A 101 6.43 7.00 -2.42
CA SER A 101 7.19 7.91 -1.54
C SER A 101 7.91 7.18 -0.39
N SER A 102 8.78 7.91 0.31
CA SER A 102 9.46 7.40 1.52
C SER A 102 8.46 7.09 2.65
N ASN A 103 8.86 6.24 3.60
CA ASN A 103 8.04 5.95 4.79
C ASN A 103 7.75 7.24 5.55
N THR A 104 8.74 8.13 5.69
CA THR A 104 8.58 9.42 6.35
C THR A 104 7.45 10.25 5.74
N LYS A 105 7.38 10.36 4.41
CA LYS A 105 6.30 11.09 3.72
C LYS A 105 4.94 10.41 3.91
N GLN A 106 4.89 9.09 3.74
CA GLN A 106 3.64 8.32 3.89
C GLN A 106 3.11 8.37 5.33
N PHE A 107 3.99 8.26 6.33
CA PHE A 107 3.61 8.29 7.74
C PHE A 107 3.21 9.69 8.18
N LYS A 108 3.86 10.73 7.66
CA LYS A 108 3.43 12.13 7.88
C LYS A 108 2.00 12.35 7.38
N GLU A 109 1.68 11.88 6.17
CA GLU A 109 0.31 11.94 5.64
C GLU A 109 -0.66 11.16 6.53
N ALA A 110 -0.28 9.95 6.95
CA ALA A 110 -1.13 9.10 7.78
C ALA A 110 -1.39 9.69 9.19
N ASN A 111 -0.39 10.35 9.78
CA ASN A 111 -0.56 11.07 11.03
C ASN A 111 -1.49 12.27 10.88
N ALA A 112 -1.36 13.03 9.79
CA ALA A 112 -2.27 14.15 9.49
C ALA A 112 -3.72 13.67 9.29
N TYR A 113 -3.90 12.57 8.55
CA TYR A 113 -5.20 11.91 8.39
C TYR A 113 -5.77 11.50 9.76
N LEU A 114 -4.98 10.85 10.61
CA LEU A 114 -5.43 10.38 11.92
C LEU A 114 -5.87 11.54 12.82
N LYS A 115 -5.05 12.59 12.93
CA LYS A 115 -5.37 13.80 13.69
C LYS A 115 -6.68 14.43 13.21
N LYS A 116 -6.83 14.64 11.90
CA LYS A 116 -8.04 15.22 11.30
C LYS A 116 -9.29 14.40 11.62
N ASN A 117 -9.22 13.08 11.44
CA ASN A 117 -10.39 12.22 11.66
C ASN A 117 -10.75 12.05 13.14
N ILE A 118 -9.79 12.14 14.06
CA ILE A 118 -10.08 12.20 15.50
C ILE A 118 -10.75 13.53 15.87
N ASN A 119 -10.25 14.65 15.35
CA ASN A 119 -10.81 15.97 15.66
C ASN A 119 -12.23 16.12 15.09
N ASN A 120 -12.50 15.49 13.94
CA ASN A 120 -13.81 15.48 13.31
C ASN A 120 -14.74 14.38 13.85
N GLY A 121 -14.36 13.65 14.91
CA GLY A 121 -15.17 12.59 15.51
C GLY A 121 -15.34 11.32 14.68
N LYS A 122 -14.70 11.22 13.50
CA LYS A 122 -14.75 10.05 12.62
C LYS A 122 -13.99 8.85 13.17
N ILE A 123 -12.95 9.10 13.99
CA ILE A 123 -12.24 8.08 14.76
C ILE A 123 -12.42 8.42 16.24
N SER A 124 -12.93 7.47 17.01
CA SER A 124 -13.14 7.67 18.45
C SER A 124 -11.83 7.92 19.19
N LYS A 125 -11.81 8.98 20.01
CA LYS A 125 -10.70 9.27 20.94
C LYS A 125 -10.49 8.14 21.95
N SER A 126 -11.54 7.43 22.34
CA SER A 126 -11.48 6.32 23.31
C SER A 126 -10.65 5.13 22.84
N ASN A 127 -10.32 5.07 21.54
CA ASN A 127 -9.43 4.04 21.01
C ASN A 127 -7.97 4.21 21.46
N PHE A 128 -7.63 5.39 22.01
CA PHE A 128 -6.29 5.84 22.32
C PHE A 128 -6.16 6.29 23.78
N THR A 129 -4.98 6.11 24.36
CA THR A 129 -4.65 6.66 25.67
C THR A 129 -4.40 8.17 25.60
N SER A 130 -4.47 8.89 26.73
CA SER A 130 -4.18 10.34 26.79
C SER A 130 -2.81 10.70 26.21
N ASN A 131 -1.81 9.86 26.45
CA ASN A 131 -0.46 10.02 25.91
C ASN A 131 -0.41 9.85 24.39
N GLN A 132 -1.12 8.85 23.85
CA GLN A 132 -1.23 8.67 22.40
C GLN A 132 -2.01 9.82 21.75
N LEU A 133 -3.06 10.32 22.40
CA LEU A 133 -3.78 11.49 21.93
C LEU A 133 -2.87 12.72 21.85
N LYS A 134 -2.00 12.94 22.84
CA LYS A 134 -1.00 14.02 22.80
C LYS A 134 -0.05 13.88 21.61
N ASP A 135 0.49 12.69 21.38
CA ASP A 135 1.36 12.40 20.23
C ASP A 135 0.63 12.69 18.89
N ILE A 136 -0.63 12.25 18.76
CA ILE A 136 -1.45 12.47 17.56
C ILE A 136 -1.72 13.96 17.34
N GLN A 137 -2.06 14.72 18.40
CA GLN A 137 -2.29 16.15 18.26
C GLN A 137 -1.02 16.90 17.84
N ASN A 138 0.15 16.41 18.23
CA ASN A 138 1.44 16.92 17.78
C ASN A 138 1.85 16.43 16.38
N GLY A 139 1.02 15.61 15.71
CA GLY A 139 1.31 15.09 14.36
C GLY A 139 2.28 13.91 14.34
N PHE A 140 2.56 13.31 15.50
CA PHE A 140 3.41 12.14 15.62
C PHE A 140 2.59 10.85 15.50
N THR A 141 3.29 9.78 15.10
CA THR A 141 2.72 8.44 15.22
C THR A 141 2.57 8.16 16.72
N PRO A 142 1.36 7.81 17.20
CA PRO A 142 1.16 7.56 18.63
C PRO A 142 2.12 6.49 19.14
N ARG A 143 2.67 6.71 20.34
CA ARG A 143 3.63 5.77 20.96
C ARG A 143 3.09 4.34 21.00
N SER A 144 4.01 3.39 20.90
CA SER A 144 3.76 1.94 20.80
C SER A 144 2.94 1.52 19.58
N MET A 145 2.67 2.41 18.62
CA MET A 145 1.98 2.11 17.37
C MET A 145 2.89 2.33 16.17
N THR A 146 2.56 1.68 15.06
CA THR A 146 3.24 1.85 13.78
C THR A 146 2.26 1.80 12.63
N TRP A 147 2.59 2.48 11.54
CA TRP A 147 1.85 2.40 10.30
C TRP A 147 2.33 1.20 9.49
N HIS A 148 1.48 0.18 9.43
CA HIS A 148 1.68 -1.05 8.68
C HIS A 148 1.13 -0.91 7.25
N HIS A 149 1.97 -1.25 6.26
CA HIS A 149 1.58 -1.35 4.85
C HIS A 149 1.00 -2.74 4.56
N GLN A 150 -0.27 -2.81 4.14
CA GLN A 150 -0.95 -4.06 3.77
C GLN A 150 -1.12 -4.12 2.24
N ASP A 151 -2.30 -3.74 1.76
CA ASP A 151 -2.64 -3.65 0.34
C ASP A 151 -2.07 -2.37 -0.28
N ARG A 152 -2.14 -2.25 -1.61
CA ARG A 152 -1.61 -1.08 -2.32
C ARG A 152 -2.20 0.21 -1.77
N GLY A 153 -1.34 1.07 -1.23
CA GLY A 153 -1.71 2.34 -0.61
C GLY A 153 -2.42 2.24 0.74
N LYS A 154 -2.82 1.05 1.17
CA LYS A 154 -3.55 0.86 2.42
C LYS A 154 -2.60 0.87 3.61
N MET A 155 -2.82 1.82 4.50
CA MET A 155 -2.06 2.01 5.74
C MET A 155 -2.96 1.66 6.92
N GLN A 156 -2.44 0.87 7.85
CA GLN A 156 -3.14 0.47 9.07
C GLN A 156 -2.30 0.83 10.29
N LEU A 157 -2.90 1.51 11.26
CA LEU A 157 -2.23 1.81 12.53
C LEU A 157 -2.40 0.60 13.45
N VAL A 158 -1.29 -0.06 13.77
CA VAL A 158 -1.25 -1.32 14.53
C VAL A 158 -0.24 -1.23 15.68
N ASP A 159 -0.35 -2.15 16.64
CA ASP A 159 0.60 -2.26 17.75
C ASP A 159 2.01 -2.64 17.24
N THR A 160 3.02 -1.88 17.64
CA THR A 160 4.41 -2.05 17.18
C THR A 160 5.02 -3.36 17.66
N ALA A 161 4.74 -3.78 18.89
CA ALA A 161 5.32 -4.99 19.46
C ALA A 161 4.75 -6.23 18.74
N ILE A 162 3.44 -6.30 18.56
CA ILE A 162 2.77 -7.37 17.81
C ILE A 162 3.22 -7.37 16.34
N HIS A 163 3.31 -6.21 15.70
CA HIS A 163 3.78 -6.09 14.32
C HIS A 163 5.21 -6.63 14.15
N LYS A 164 6.12 -6.21 15.03
CA LYS A 164 7.53 -6.66 15.03
C LYS A 164 7.65 -8.15 15.32
N ALA A 165 6.97 -8.64 16.35
CA ALA A 165 7.02 -10.04 16.78
C ALA A 165 6.38 -11.01 15.77
N THR A 166 5.37 -10.57 15.03
CA THR A 166 4.70 -11.38 13.99
C THR A 166 5.61 -11.58 12.77
N GLY A 167 6.38 -10.55 12.39
CA GLY A 167 7.39 -10.62 11.33
C GLY A 167 6.87 -11.10 9.96
N HIS A 168 6.71 -10.19 9.01
CA HIS A 168 6.11 -10.50 7.71
C HIS A 168 6.74 -9.64 6.59
N THR A 169 6.42 -9.95 5.35
CA THR A 169 6.76 -9.09 4.20
C THR A 169 5.71 -7.98 4.12
N GLY A 170 6.09 -6.74 4.45
CA GLY A 170 5.18 -5.59 4.39
C GLY A 170 4.83 -5.19 2.96
N GLY A 171 3.62 -4.64 2.78
CA GLY A 171 3.09 -4.26 1.46
C GLY A 171 3.98 -3.32 0.66
N LYS A 172 4.70 -2.41 1.32
CA LYS A 172 5.61 -1.49 0.63
C LYS A 172 6.71 -2.21 -0.16
N ALA A 173 7.23 -3.32 0.35
CA ALA A 173 8.22 -4.13 -0.36
C ALA A 173 7.67 -4.73 -1.66
N ILE A 174 6.34 -4.84 -1.76
CA ILE A 174 5.62 -5.37 -2.91
C ILE A 174 5.24 -4.22 -3.85
N TRP A 175 4.50 -3.20 -3.40
CA TRP A 175 3.91 -2.20 -4.31
C TRP A 175 4.51 -0.80 -4.23
N GLY A 176 5.38 -0.53 -3.25
CA GLY A 176 5.85 0.81 -2.90
C GLY A 176 7.32 1.09 -3.23
N THR A 177 7.99 0.17 -3.93
CA THR A 177 9.34 0.39 -4.48
C THR A 177 9.27 1.01 -5.87
N LYS A 178 10.30 1.79 -6.23
CA LYS A 178 10.38 2.42 -7.56
C LYS A 178 10.40 1.40 -8.68
#